data_AF-A0A9E2XF70-F1
#
_entry.id   AF-A0A9E2XF70-F1
#
_cell.length_a   1.000
_cell.length_b   1.000
_cell.length_c   1.000
_cell.angle_alpha   90.00
_cell.angle_beta   90.00
_cell.angle_gamma   90.00
#
_symmetry.space_group_name_H-M   'P 1'
#
loop_
_entity.id
_entity.type
_entity.pdbx_description
1 polymer ?
#
loop_
_entity_poly.entity_id
_entity_poly.type
_entity_poly.pdbx_seq_one_letter_code
_entity_poly.pdbx_strand_id
1 'polypeptide(L)'
;MQEHLSVLLIAAAFSLPAAAFAQSSDAKYCAALVSKYEQYLDQSQRRGEAPQSLDAKAGVEKCKAGDPSGIPAIEKALKDAKLDLPART
;
A
#
# COMPACT_ATOMS: atom_id res chain seq x y z
N MET A 1 -31.14 -38.85 -33.26
CA MET A 1 -31.13 -39.30 -31.85
C MET A 1 -30.18 -38.37 -31.12
N GLN A 2 -30.62 -37.28 -30.45
CA GLN A 2 -31.31 -37.26 -29.15
C GLN A 2 -30.53 -38.10 -28.10
N GLU A 3 -30.11 -37.66 -26.92
CA GLU A 3 -30.39 -36.47 -26.08
C GLU A 3 -29.28 -36.35 -25.04
N HIS A 4 -28.78 -35.15 -24.74
CA HIS A 4 -28.48 -34.76 -23.35
C HIS A 4 -28.65 -33.24 -23.24
N LEU A 5 -29.93 -32.87 -23.22
CA LEU A 5 -30.44 -31.65 -22.64
C LEU A 5 -30.06 -31.63 -21.16
N SER A 6 -29.10 -30.80 -20.77
CA SER A 6 -29.01 -30.27 -19.40
C SER A 6 -28.29 -28.93 -19.45
N VAL A 7 -29.10 -27.94 -19.83
CA VAL A 7 -28.92 -26.54 -19.51
C VAL A 7 -28.67 -26.41 -18.01
N LEU A 8 -27.45 -26.09 -17.62
CA LEU A 8 -27.17 -25.40 -16.36
C LEU A 8 -26.30 -24.18 -16.67
N LEU A 9 -27.02 -23.15 -17.11
CA LEU A 9 -26.79 -21.74 -16.82
C LEU A 9 -25.42 -21.44 -16.20
N ILE A 10 -24.51 -20.95 -17.05
CA ILE A 10 -23.30 -20.26 -16.64
C ILE A 10 -23.74 -18.97 -15.94
N ALA A 11 -24.09 -19.07 -14.66
CA ALA A 11 -24.24 -17.92 -13.78
C ALA A 11 -22.83 -17.46 -13.41
N ALA A 12 -22.16 -16.79 -14.36
CA ALA A 12 -21.04 -15.92 -14.07
C ALA A 12 -21.57 -14.70 -13.31
N ALA A 13 -21.90 -14.90 -12.03
CA ALA A 13 -22.12 -13.79 -11.11
C ALA A 13 -20.76 -13.11 -10.94
N PHE A 14 -20.58 -12.03 -11.69
CA PHE A 14 -19.53 -11.04 -11.52
C PHE A 14 -19.31 -10.77 -10.03
N SER A 15 -18.22 -11.25 -9.47
CA SER A 15 -17.69 -10.74 -8.21
C SER A 15 -17.19 -9.32 -8.49
N LEU A 16 -18.00 -8.32 -8.16
CA LEU A 16 -17.57 -6.93 -8.23
C LEU A 16 -16.30 -6.75 -7.37
N PRO A 17 -15.26 -6.07 -7.88
CA PRO A 17 -14.04 -5.83 -7.13
C PRO A 17 -14.30 -4.79 -6.04
N ALA A 18 -14.61 -5.24 -4.82
CA ALA A 18 -14.61 -4.38 -3.64
C ALA A 18 -13.20 -3.78 -3.33
N ALA A 19 -12.16 -4.25 -4.02
CA ALA A 19 -10.78 -3.78 -3.88
C ALA A 19 -10.47 -2.47 -4.63
N ALA A 20 -11.29 -2.05 -5.60
CA ALA A 20 -10.96 -0.89 -6.44
C ALA A 20 -10.98 0.45 -5.67
N PHE A 21 -11.84 0.58 -4.67
CA PHE A 21 -11.91 1.79 -3.85
C PHE A 21 -10.76 1.87 -2.85
N ALA A 22 -10.41 0.75 -2.20
CA ALA A 22 -9.26 0.64 -1.31
C ALA A 22 -7.94 0.93 -2.03
N GLN A 23 -7.79 0.42 -3.27
CA GLN A 23 -6.60 0.68 -4.09
C GLN A 23 -6.37 2.19 -4.31
N SER A 24 -7.42 2.99 -4.46
CA SER A 24 -7.27 4.44 -4.66
C SER A 24 -6.89 5.20 -3.38
N SER A 25 -7.53 4.87 -2.25
CA SER A 25 -7.23 5.49 -0.96
C SER A 25 -5.87 5.04 -0.41
N ASP A 26 -5.55 3.75 -0.53
CA ASP A 26 -4.25 3.22 -0.15
C ASP A 26 -3.14 3.77 -1.05
N ALA A 27 -3.37 3.98 -2.35
CA ALA A 27 -2.38 4.62 -3.22
C ALA A 27 -2.08 6.06 -2.79
N LYS A 28 -3.11 6.86 -2.49
CA LYS A 28 -2.95 8.23 -1.97
C LYS A 28 -2.21 8.22 -0.63
N TYR A 29 -2.57 7.29 0.25
CA TYR A 29 -1.94 7.16 1.56
C TYR A 29 -0.48 6.69 1.47
N CYS A 30 -0.18 5.75 0.57
CA CYS A 30 1.18 5.33 0.21
C CYS A 30 2.02 6.53 -0.23
N ALA A 31 1.50 7.36 -1.14
CA ALA A 31 2.23 8.55 -1.61
C ALA A 31 2.53 9.52 -0.46
N ALA A 32 1.57 9.73 0.45
CA ALA A 32 1.76 10.58 1.63
C ALA A 32 2.81 10.00 2.60
N LEU A 33 2.78 8.69 2.85
CA LEU A 33 3.76 8.00 3.69
C LEU A 33 5.18 8.06 3.10
N VAL A 34 5.32 7.78 1.80
CA VAL A 34 6.60 7.85 1.09
C VAL A 34 7.18 9.26 1.20
N SER A 35 6.38 10.30 0.90
CA SER A 35 6.84 11.69 0.99
C SER A 35 7.30 12.04 2.41
N LYS A 36 6.55 11.63 3.44
CA LYS A 36 6.92 11.90 4.83
C LYS A 36 8.19 11.15 5.26
N TYR A 37 8.35 9.91 4.83
CA TYR A 37 9.53 9.11 5.10
C TYR A 37 10.78 9.66 4.40
N GLU A 38 10.66 10.10 3.16
CA GLU A 38 11.77 10.74 2.41
C GLU A 38 12.19 12.07 3.06
N GLN A 39 11.24 12.89 3.52
CA GLN A 39 11.55 14.11 4.30
C GLN A 39 12.29 13.79 5.60
N TYR A 40 11.86 12.75 6.33
CA TYR A 40 12.55 12.30 7.54
C TYR A 40 13.99 11.89 7.23
N LEU A 41 14.22 11.17 6.12
CA LEU A 41 15.57 10.77 5.71
C LEU A 41 16.45 11.97 5.38
N ASP A 42 15.97 12.93 4.60
CA ASP A 42 16.73 14.16 4.27
C ASP A 42 17.09 14.94 5.53
N GLN A 43 16.13 15.17 6.43
CA GLN A 43 16.38 15.86 7.69
C GLN A 43 17.37 15.11 8.58
N SER A 44 17.27 13.79 8.65
CA SER A 44 18.15 12.99 9.51
C SER A 44 19.56 12.82 8.92
N GLN A 45 19.68 12.78 7.59
CA GLN A 45 20.98 12.80 6.91
C GLN A 45 21.72 14.11 7.20
N ARG A 46 21.02 15.25 7.17
CA ARG A 46 21.61 16.56 7.51
C ARG A 46 22.11 16.64 8.95
N ARG A 47 21.53 15.84 9.85
CA ARG A 47 21.95 15.76 11.25
C ARG A 47 22.91 14.60 11.55
N GLY A 48 23.20 13.74 10.57
CA GLY A 48 24.07 12.57 10.75
C GLY A 48 23.48 11.46 11.63
N GLU A 49 22.15 11.40 11.78
CA GLU A 49 21.51 10.68 12.90
C GLU A 49 20.80 9.37 12.54
N ALA A 50 20.38 9.14 11.28
CA ALA A 50 19.45 8.03 11.02
C ALA A 50 20.05 6.81 10.31
N PRO A 51 20.07 5.63 10.96
CA PRO A 51 20.08 4.36 10.25
C PRO A 51 18.78 4.20 9.45
N GLN A 52 18.90 3.79 8.18
CA GLN A 52 17.73 3.58 7.31
C GLN A 52 17.19 2.16 7.52
N SER A 53 15.91 2.04 7.93
CA SER A 53 15.23 0.74 8.01
C SER A 53 15.11 0.12 6.61
N LEU A 54 15.66 -1.09 6.43
CA LEU A 54 15.57 -1.83 5.16
C LEU A 54 14.12 -2.20 4.83
N ASP A 55 13.32 -2.55 5.83
CA ASP A 55 11.89 -2.85 5.66
C ASP A 55 11.11 -1.63 5.19
N ALA A 56 11.39 -0.45 5.76
CA ALA A 56 10.75 0.79 5.33
C ALA A 56 11.13 1.17 3.89
N LYS A 57 12.39 0.97 3.50
CA LYS A 57 12.81 1.13 2.11
C LYS A 57 12.07 0.18 1.17
N ALA A 58 11.99 -1.10 1.52
CA ALA A 58 11.21 -2.06 0.74
C ALA A 58 9.72 -1.68 0.68
N GLY A 59 9.17 -1.13 1.77
CA GLY A 59 7.81 -0.60 1.83
C GLY A 59 7.61 0.59 0.88
N VAL A 60 8.58 1.50 0.80
CA VAL A 60 8.57 2.62 -0.14
C VAL A 60 8.49 2.13 -1.59
N GLU A 61 9.32 1.14 -1.96
CA GLU A 61 9.31 0.60 -3.32
C GLU A 61 7.98 -0.11 -3.65
N LYS A 62 7.40 -0.85 -2.70
CA LYS A 62 6.05 -1.43 -2.86
C LYS A 62 4.99 -0.36 -3.06
N CYS A 63 4.99 0.69 -2.23
CA CYS A 63 4.06 1.82 -2.39
C CYS A 63 4.22 2.53 -3.74
N LYS A 64 5.45 2.72 -4.22
CA LYS A 64 5.74 3.29 -5.55
C LYS A 64 5.25 2.39 -6.68
N ALA A 65 5.26 1.07 -6.48
CA ALA A 65 4.70 0.08 -7.41
C ALA A 65 3.17 -0.05 -7.32
N GLY A 66 2.50 0.70 -6.44
CA GLY A 66 1.05 0.61 -6.22
C GLY A 66 0.62 -0.58 -5.35
N ASP A 67 1.56 -1.22 -4.66
CA ASP A 67 1.30 -2.31 -3.72
C ASP A 67 1.13 -1.77 -2.28
N PRO A 68 -0.10 -1.78 -1.73
CA PRO A 68 -0.38 -1.25 -0.40
C PRO A 68 0.22 -2.09 0.73
N SER A 69 0.73 -3.31 0.46
CA SER A 69 1.41 -4.12 1.47
C SER A 69 2.71 -3.47 2.00
N GLY A 70 3.21 -2.43 1.34
CA GLY A 70 4.32 -1.60 1.83
C GLY A 70 3.98 -0.66 2.98
N ILE A 71 2.69 -0.31 3.15
CA ILE A 71 2.22 0.69 4.14
C ILE A 71 2.70 0.39 5.57
N PRO A 72 2.52 -0.82 6.14
CA PRO A 72 2.80 -1.06 7.55
C PRO A 72 4.28 -0.85 7.92
N ALA A 73 5.19 -1.13 6.99
CA ALA A 73 6.63 -0.96 7.21
C ALA A 73 7.01 0.52 7.32
N ILE A 74 6.43 1.37 6.47
CA ILE A 74 6.68 2.83 6.51
C ILE A 74 6.03 3.44 7.75
N GLU A 75 4.78 3.06 8.07
CA GLU A 75 4.09 3.51 9.29
C GLU A 75 4.88 3.18 10.55
N LYS A 76 5.41 1.95 10.63
CA LYS A 76 6.23 1.52 11.77
C LYS A 76 7.49 2.37 11.89
N ALA A 77 8.22 2.58 10.81
CA ALA A 77 9.46 3.37 10.86
C ALA A 77 9.23 4.83 11.27
N LEU A 78 8.15 5.46 10.77
CA LEU A 78 7.77 6.81 11.18
C LEU A 78 7.37 6.86 12.67
N LYS A 79 6.60 5.88 13.15
CA LYS A 79 6.23 5.76 14.57
C LYS A 79 7.44 5.53 15.49
N ASP A 80 8.37 4.66 15.09
CA ASP A 80 9.61 4.40 15.82
C ASP A 80 10.47 5.67 15.91
N ALA A 81 10.44 6.51 14.87
CA ALA A 81 11.04 7.84 14.84
C ALA A 81 10.22 8.92 15.58
N LYS A 82 9.10 8.55 16.23
CA LYS A 82 8.16 9.43 16.94
C LYS A 82 7.58 10.54 16.05
N LEU A 83 7.41 10.27 14.76
CA LEU A 83 6.78 11.18 13.81
C LEU A 83 5.29 10.84 13.66
N ASP A 84 4.46 11.87 13.57
CA ASP A 84 3.04 11.69 13.26
C ASP A 84 2.84 11.07 11.88
N LEU A 85 1.81 10.24 11.75
CA LEU A 85 1.43 9.68 10.46
C LEU A 85 0.51 10.64 9.68
N PRO A 86 0.57 10.63 8.33
CA PRO A 86 -0.44 11.31 7.53
C PRO A 86 -1.84 10.71 7.79
N ALA A 87 -2.89 11.44 7.45
CA ALA A 87 -4.26 10.93 7.58
C ALA A 87 -4.56 9.88 6.48
N ARG A 88 -5.27 8.81 6.85
CA ARG A 88 -5.91 7.91 5.89
C ARG A 88 -7.26 8.52 5.50
N THR A 89 -7.30 9.29 4.43
CA THR A 89 -8.52 9.87 3.86
C THR A 89 -8.59 9.60 2.38
#